data_AF-A0A067NY73-F1
#
_entry.id   AF-A0A067NY73-F1
#
_cell.length_a   1.000
_cell.length_b   1.000
_cell.length_c   1.000
_cell.angle_alpha   90.00
_cell.angle_beta   90.00
_cell.angle_gamma   90.00
#
_symmetry.space_group_name_H-M   'P 1'
#
loop_
_entity.id
_entity.type
_entity.pdbx_description
1 polymer ?
#
loop_
_entity_poly.entity_id
_entity_poly.type
_entity_poly.pdbx_seq_one_letter_code
_entity_poly.pdbx_strand_id
1 'polypeptide(L)'
;MCDISLTLRIDFCLIPIGTGEPSVAEYIAECHRVLEKSGLKFQVLQGPWSQVMQAIRDCHAAVHVKGAPRVATDIRIGTRVDKELVPGHGNEDKLKRVQQILASDNKE
;
A
#
# COMPACT_ATOMS: atom_id res chain seq x y z
N MET A 1 2.55 19.01 -21.46
CA MET A 1 3.09 18.13 -20.40
C MET A 1 3.21 16.74 -21.00
N CYS A 2 4.39 16.11 -20.97
CA CYS A 2 4.51 14.70 -21.38
C CYS A 2 3.73 13.85 -20.38
N ASP A 3 2.86 12.98 -20.90
CA ASP A 3 2.07 12.03 -20.13
C ASP A 3 2.98 10.85 -19.76
N ILE A 4 3.78 11.02 -18.70
CA ILE A 4 4.62 9.95 -18.18
C ILE A 4 3.71 9.03 -17.37
N SER A 5 3.54 7.79 -17.83
CA SER A 5 2.84 6.77 -17.06
C SER A 5 3.65 6.43 -15.80
N LEU A 6 3.17 6.90 -14.64
CA LEU A 6 3.80 6.67 -13.34
C LEU A 6 3.20 5.44 -12.67
N THR A 7 3.99 4.38 -12.57
CA THR A 7 3.70 3.26 -11.67
C THR A 7 4.16 3.61 -10.27
N LEU A 8 3.28 3.41 -9.30
CA LEU A 8 3.53 3.65 -7.90
C LEU A 8 3.92 2.38 -7.17
N ARG A 9 4.81 2.55 -6.19
CA ARG A 9 4.95 1.65 -5.06
C ARG A 9 4.51 2.39 -3.81
N ILE A 10 3.50 1.86 -3.13
CA ILE A 10 2.91 2.48 -1.96
C ILE A 10 2.92 1.53 -0.76
N ASP A 11 3.30 2.09 0.37
CA ASP A 11 2.93 1.61 1.69
C ASP A 11 1.98 2.64 2.30
N PHE A 12 0.88 2.19 2.89
CA PHE A 12 -0.04 3.08 3.57
C PHE A 12 -0.57 2.46 4.87
N CYS A 13 -0.85 3.33 5.83
CA CYS A 13 -1.52 2.99 7.08
C CYS A 13 -2.84 3.77 7.13
N LEU A 14 -3.97 3.09 7.20
CA LEU A 14 -5.29 3.69 7.33
C LEU A 14 -5.79 3.55 8.76
N ILE A 15 -6.17 4.67 9.36
CA ILE A 15 -6.48 4.78 10.79
C ILE A 15 -7.89 5.36 10.93
N PRO A 16 -8.90 4.53 11.25
CA PRO A 16 -10.21 5.01 11.69
C PRO A 16 -10.07 5.69 13.06
N ILE A 17 -10.74 6.83 13.26
CA ILE A 17 -10.68 7.62 14.49
C ILE A 17 -12.10 7.91 14.97
N GLY A 18 -12.34 7.74 16.27
CA GLY A 18 -13.63 8.02 16.90
C GLY A 18 -14.67 6.93 16.70
N THR A 19 -14.25 5.66 16.63
CA THR A 19 -15.12 4.49 16.42
C THR A 19 -15.95 4.14 17.65
N GLY A 20 -15.48 4.49 18.86
CA GLY A 20 -16.15 4.16 20.13
C GLY A 20 -15.53 2.96 20.86
N GLU A 21 -14.67 2.20 20.17
CA GLU A 21 -13.94 1.06 20.71
C GLU A 21 -12.45 1.08 20.28
N PRO A 22 -11.54 0.46 21.05
CA PRO A 22 -10.12 0.45 20.71
C PRO A 22 -9.78 -0.46 19.52
N SER A 23 -10.63 -1.42 19.18
CA SER A 23 -10.38 -2.35 18.07
C SER A 23 -10.80 -1.73 16.75
N VAL A 24 -9.93 -1.80 15.74
CA VAL A 24 -10.23 -1.32 14.38
C VAL A 24 -10.37 -2.46 13.35
N ALA A 25 -10.31 -3.73 13.81
CA ALA A 25 -10.20 -4.88 12.92
C ALA A 25 -11.34 -4.99 11.90
N GLU A 26 -12.58 -4.67 12.29
CA GLU A 26 -13.73 -4.70 11.37
C GLU A 26 -13.61 -3.67 10.24
N TYR A 27 -13.10 -2.47 10.54
CA TYR A 27 -12.87 -1.43 9.54
C TYR A 27 -11.75 -1.83 8.57
N ILE A 28 -10.66 -2.41 9.09
CA ILE A 28 -9.55 -2.87 8.26
C ILE A 28 -9.97 -4.08 7.40
N ALA A 29 -10.88 -4.93 7.88
CA ALA A 29 -11.46 -5.99 7.08
C ALA A 29 -12.24 -5.45 5.85
N GLU A 30 -12.95 -4.31 5.99
CA GLU A 30 -13.59 -3.67 4.83
C GLU A 30 -12.56 -3.14 3.82
N CYS A 31 -11.49 -2.51 4.29
CA CYS A 31 -10.38 -2.10 3.43
C CYS A 31 -9.79 -3.30 2.67
N HIS A 32 -9.60 -4.44 3.34
CA HIS A 32 -9.09 -5.65 2.71
C HIS A 32 -10.02 -6.14 1.57
N ARG A 33 -11.34 -6.16 1.80
CA ARG A 33 -12.30 -6.54 0.75
C ARG A 33 -12.32 -5.57 -0.43
N VAL A 34 -12.11 -4.28 -0.19
CA VAL A 34 -11.95 -3.28 -1.26
C VAL A 34 -10.68 -3.57 -2.08
N LEU A 35 -9.55 -3.83 -1.41
CA LEU A 35 -8.29 -4.12 -2.07
C LEU A 35 -8.33 -5.42 -2.87
N GLU A 36 -8.97 -6.48 -2.38
CA GLU A 36 -9.16 -7.73 -3.13
C GLU A 36 -9.92 -7.50 -4.44
N LYS A 37 -10.95 -6.65 -4.42
CA LYS A 37 -11.74 -6.31 -5.60
C LYS A 37 -11.01 -5.42 -6.60
N SER A 38 -9.98 -4.69 -6.16
CA SER A 38 -9.18 -3.82 -7.02
C SER A 38 -8.30 -4.59 -8.02
N GLY A 39 -8.06 -5.88 -7.77
CA GLY A 39 -7.13 -6.70 -8.57
C GLY A 39 -5.65 -6.38 -8.32
N LEU A 40 -5.34 -5.45 -7.41
CA LEU A 40 -3.97 -5.10 -7.05
C LEU A 40 -3.42 -6.10 -6.00
N LYS A 41 -2.16 -6.53 -6.16
CA LYS A 41 -1.46 -7.20 -5.06
C LYS A 41 -1.18 -6.18 -3.95
N PHE A 42 -1.53 -6.50 -2.70
CA PHE A 42 -1.58 -5.50 -1.62
C PHE A 42 -0.66 -5.78 -0.42
N GLN A 43 0.21 -6.81 -0.44
CA GLN A 43 1.32 -6.88 0.53
C GLN A 43 2.23 -5.64 0.42
N VAL A 44 2.37 -5.11 -0.79
CA VAL A 44 2.83 -3.75 -1.11
C VAL A 44 1.99 -3.29 -2.30
N LEU A 45 1.21 -2.23 -2.14
CA LEU A 45 0.29 -1.78 -3.19
C LEU A 45 1.10 -1.19 -4.35
N GLN A 46 0.99 -1.81 -5.52
CA GLN A 46 1.72 -1.39 -6.73
C GLN A 46 0.80 -1.31 -7.93
N GLY A 47 0.93 -0.24 -8.71
CA GLY A 47 0.12 -0.04 -9.91
C GLY A 47 0.11 1.40 -10.40
N PRO A 48 -0.66 1.73 -11.44
CA PRO A 48 -0.80 3.08 -11.95
C PRO A 48 -1.28 4.06 -10.87
N TRP A 49 -0.78 5.29 -10.89
CA TRP A 49 -1.12 6.32 -9.88
C TRP A 49 -2.62 6.42 -9.60
N SER A 50 -3.42 6.59 -10.66
CA SER A 50 -4.86 6.76 -10.56
C SER A 50 -5.56 5.56 -9.92
N GLN A 51 -5.19 4.33 -10.31
CA GLN A 51 -5.79 3.11 -9.77
C GLN A 51 -5.43 2.90 -8.30
N VAL A 52 -4.18 3.15 -7.91
CA VAL A 52 -3.73 3.00 -6.53
C VAL A 52 -4.41 4.02 -5.62
N MET A 53 -4.47 5.28 -6.05
CA MET A 53 -5.16 6.32 -5.27
C MET A 53 -6.67 6.10 -5.20
N GLN A 54 -7.27 5.56 -6.27
CA GLN A 54 -8.68 5.16 -6.26
C GLN A 54 -8.93 4.06 -5.22
N ALA A 55 -8.08 3.04 -5.15
CA ALA A 55 -8.20 1.98 -4.15
C ALA A 55 -8.13 2.53 -2.71
N ILE A 56 -7.20 3.45 -2.43
CA ILE A 56 -7.10 4.10 -1.11
C ILE A 56 -8.36 4.94 -0.81
N ARG A 57 -8.87 5.69 -1.79
CA ARG A 57 -10.12 6.44 -1.67
C ARG A 57 -11.30 5.52 -1.34
N ASP A 58 -11.40 4.37 -2.00
CA ASP A 58 -12.51 3.45 -1.80
C ASP A 58 -12.43 2.76 -0.43
N CYS A 59 -11.21 2.53 0.10
CA CYS A 59 -11.02 2.12 1.49
C CYS A 59 -11.53 3.18 2.48
N HIS A 60 -11.24 4.47 2.27
CA HIS A 60 -11.79 5.56 3.10
C HIS A 60 -13.33 5.56 3.07
N ALA A 61 -13.91 5.44 1.87
CA ALA A 61 -15.35 5.41 1.71
C ALA A 61 -15.99 4.23 2.45
N ALA A 62 -15.41 3.02 2.34
CA ALA A 62 -15.91 1.83 3.03
C ALA A 62 -15.85 1.98 4.56
N VAL A 63 -14.76 2.56 5.10
CA VAL A 63 -14.59 2.81 6.53
C VAL A 63 -15.60 3.85 7.05
N HIS A 64 -15.88 4.89 6.27
CA HIS A 64 -16.94 5.85 6.61
C HIS A 64 -18.34 5.24 6.58
N VAL A 65 -18.66 4.41 5.57
CA VAL A 65 -19.94 3.68 5.50
C VAL A 65 -20.12 2.76 6.72
N LYS A 66 -19.04 2.17 7.21
CA LYS A 66 -19.01 1.34 8.42
C LYS A 66 -19.18 2.15 9.72
N GLY A 67 -19.16 3.48 9.66
CA GLY A 67 -19.53 4.36 10.77
C GLY A 67 -18.36 5.12 11.40
N ALA A 68 -17.13 5.01 10.90
CA ALA A 68 -16.03 5.82 11.42
C ALA A 68 -16.24 7.30 11.02
N PRO A 69 -16.30 8.23 11.98
CA PRO A 69 -16.55 9.65 11.67
C PRO A 69 -15.34 10.33 11.03
N ARG A 70 -14.13 9.79 11.25
CA ARG A 70 -12.88 10.32 10.71
C ARG A 70 -11.95 9.19 10.30
N VAL A 71 -11.23 9.39 9.21
CA VAL A 71 -10.11 8.54 8.78
C VAL A 71 -8.87 9.40 8.62
N ALA A 72 -7.75 8.95 9.19
CA ALA A 72 -6.43 9.46 8.88
C ALA A 72 -5.67 8.41 8.06
N THR A 73 -4.77 8.85 7.18
CA THR A 73 -3.94 7.91 6.41
C THR A 73 -2.56 8.47 6.19
N ASP A 74 -1.56 7.67 6.53
CA ASP A 74 -0.16 7.92 6.25
C ASP A 74 0.23 7.15 4.99
N ILE A 75 0.84 7.82 4.03
CA ILE A 75 1.22 7.22 2.74
C ILE A 75 2.69 7.48 2.47
N ARG A 76 3.45 6.42 2.19
CA ARG A 76 4.80 6.51 1.63
C ARG A 76 4.75 6.10 0.16
N ILE A 77 5.03 7.05 -0.73
CA ILE A 77 4.96 6.87 -2.18
C ILE A 77 6.38 6.84 -2.75
N GLY A 78 6.67 5.82 -3.56
CA GLY A 78 7.88 5.76 -4.38
C GLY A 78 7.55 5.71 -5.86
N THR A 79 8.27 6.51 -6.64
CA THR A 79 8.32 6.46 -8.11
C THR A 79 9.77 6.33 -8.57
N ARG A 80 9.96 5.76 -9.75
CA ARG A 80 11.27 5.72 -10.41
C ARG A 80 11.08 5.63 -11.92
N VAL A 81 12.03 6.17 -12.67
CA VAL A 81 12.03 6.15 -14.16
C VAL A 81 13.25 5.41 -14.73
N ASP A 82 14.22 5.06 -13.89
CA ASP A 82 15.45 4.37 -14.29
C ASP A 82 15.24 2.87 -14.50
N LYS A 83 14.15 2.29 -13.95
CA LYS A 83 13.75 0.89 -14.12
C LYS A 83 12.23 0.78 -14.12
N GLU A 84 11.72 -0.13 -14.94
CA GLU A 84 10.30 -0.48 -14.91
C GLU A 84 9.96 -1.19 -13.60
N LEU A 85 8.86 -0.77 -12.98
CA LEU A 85 8.32 -1.41 -11.78
C LEU A 85 7.43 -2.57 -12.24
N VAL A 86 7.92 -3.80 -12.11
CA VAL A 86 7.12 -4.98 -12.41
C VAL A 86 6.07 -5.17 -11.30
N PRO A 87 4.76 -5.15 -11.62
CA PRO A 87 3.72 -5.38 -10.64
C PRO A 87 3.90 -6.74 -9.93
N GLY A 88 3.76 -6.73 -8.61
CA GLY A 88 3.83 -7.95 -7.80
C GLY A 88 5.23 -8.41 -7.39
N HIS A 89 6.30 -7.74 -7.83
CA HIS A 89 7.62 -7.86 -7.20
C HIS A 89 7.71 -6.77 -6.12
N GLY A 90 7.46 -7.16 -4.87
CA GLY A 90 7.42 -6.26 -3.72
C GLY A 90 8.79 -5.64 -3.39
N ASN A 91 9.10 -5.58 -2.10
CA ASN A 91 10.45 -5.31 -1.64
C ASN A 91 11.36 -6.56 -1.71
N GLU A 92 10.93 -7.63 -2.37
CA GLU A 92 11.63 -8.92 -2.40
C GLU A 92 13.07 -8.81 -2.91
N ASP A 93 13.31 -8.12 -4.02
CA ASP A 93 14.68 -7.95 -4.54
C ASP A 93 15.56 -7.13 -3.60
N LYS A 94 14.98 -6.15 -2.90
CA LYS A 94 15.67 -5.39 -1.86
C LYS A 94 15.99 -6.26 -0.66
N LEU A 95 15.03 -7.08 -0.23
CA LEU A 95 15.19 -8.01 0.89
C LEU A 95 16.27 -9.06 0.57
N LYS A 96 16.24 -9.65 -0.63
CA LYS A 96 17.29 -10.56 -1.12
C LYS A 96 18.66 -9.90 -1.08
N ARG A 97 18.78 -8.65 -1.55
CA ARG A 97 20.05 -7.92 -1.53
C ARG A 97 20.57 -7.68 -0.11
N VAL A 98 19.68 -7.30 0.82
CA VAL A 98 20.04 -7.13 2.25
C VAL A 98 20.52 -8.46 2.84
N GLN A 99 19.79 -9.56 2.60
CA GLN A 99 20.15 -10.88 3.09
C GLN A 99 21.51 -11.35 2.57
N GLN A 100 21.85 -11.06 1.32
CA GLN A 100 23.16 -11.37 0.76
C GLN A 100 24.29 -10.62 1.47
N ILE A 101 24.09 -9.33 1.80
CA ILE A 101 25.08 -8.52 2.51
C ILE A 101 25.32 -9.12 3.91
N LEU A 102 24.24 -9.35 4.67
CA LEU A 102 24.32 -9.92 6.02
C LEU A 102 24.97 -11.32 6.05
N ALA A 103 24.73 -12.13 5.01
CA ALA A 103 25.36 -13.46 4.90
C ALA A 103 26.87 -13.39 4.56
N SER A 104 27.34 -12.28 3.99
CA SER A 104 28.76 -12.02 3.76
C SER A 104 29.45 -11.51 5.02
N ASP A 105 28.79 -10.65 5.80
CA ASP A 105 29.33 -10.09 7.05
C ASP A 105 29.59 -11.17 8.12
N ASN A 106 28.76 -12.23 8.14
CA ASN A 106 28.89 -13.34 9.10
C ASN A 106 29.94 -14.41 8.71
N LYS A 107 30.73 -14.19 7.66
CA LYS A 107 31.80 -15.11 7.20
C LYS A 107 33.21 -14.67 7.59
N GLU A 108 33.34 -13.57 8.33
CA GLU A 108 34.57 -13.15 9.03
C GLU A 108 34.54 -13.59 10.50
#